data_AF-A0A246AKW8-F1
#
_entry.id   AF-A0A246AKW8-F1
#
_cell.length_a   1.000
_cell.length_b   1.000
_cell.length_c   1.000
_cell.angle_alpha   90.00
_cell.angle_beta   90.00
_cell.angle_gamma   90.00
#
_symmetry.space_group_name_H-M   'P 1'
#
loop_
_entity.id
_entity.type
_entity.pdbx_description
1 polymer ?
#
loop_
_entity_poly.entity_id
_entity_poly.type
_entity_poly.pdbx_seq_one_letter_code
_entity_poly.pdbx_strand_id
1 'polypeptide(L)'
;MFYLFFLLFIALCFGLIFSVFRSGRFKNWAKIFRIFVVVISVGIFTYYFVSRSVNHFRENSLTVQLINSLPFPLDFYIVQVNSDKNAAEKYEARRVGNIRSSYYRIEYLDMAASDEFWVAGFMGKKNMVYFSQHSVPNKNEDQIIEIRNYINQSQKLSEVAQIQVEDLKLENMKSAIWITLDLLLLFLNITLLVKRQK
;
A
#
# COMPACT_ATOMS: atom_id res chain seq x y z
N MET A 1 -7.67 -7.43 0.04
CA MET A 1 -8.27 -6.08 -0.11
C MET A 1 -9.02 -5.88 -1.42
N PHE A 2 -8.53 -6.45 -2.53
CA PHE A 2 -9.18 -6.40 -3.85
C PHE A 2 -10.69 -6.69 -3.84
N TYR A 3 -11.13 -7.81 -3.25
CA TYR A 3 -12.55 -8.20 -3.27
C TYR A 3 -13.48 -7.21 -2.58
N LEU A 4 -13.01 -6.52 -1.53
CA LEU A 4 -13.82 -5.56 -0.79
C LEU A 4 -14.13 -4.33 -1.66
N PHE A 5 -13.09 -3.73 -2.26
CA PHE A 5 -13.27 -2.60 -3.17
C PHE A 5 -14.01 -3.01 -4.45
N PHE A 6 -13.77 -4.21 -4.96
CA PHE A 6 -14.53 -4.72 -6.11
C PHE A 6 -16.05 -4.88 -5.82
N LEU A 7 -16.42 -5.40 -4.64
CA LEU A 7 -17.84 -5.47 -4.25
C LEU A 7 -18.45 -4.09 -4.03
N LEU A 8 -17.68 -3.18 -3.44
CA LEU A 8 -18.07 -1.79 -3.21
C LEU A 8 -18.30 -1.06 -4.55
N PHE A 9 -17.44 -1.29 -5.54
CA PHE A 9 -17.59 -0.83 -6.92
C PHE A 9 -18.93 -1.27 -7.53
N ILE A 10 -19.26 -2.56 -7.43
CA ILE A 10 -20.51 -3.11 -7.95
C ILE A 10 -21.71 -2.44 -7.25
N ALA A 11 -21.67 -2.31 -5.93
CA ALA A 11 -22.73 -1.66 -5.16
C ALA A 11 -22.92 -0.19 -5.55
N LEU A 12 -21.83 0.57 -5.76
CA LEU A 12 -21.89 1.97 -6.20
C LEU A 12 -22.39 2.10 -7.64
N CYS A 13 -22.05 1.18 -8.53
CA CYS A 13 -22.61 1.09 -9.87
C CYS A 13 -24.13 0.87 -9.83
N PHE A 14 -24.62 -0.07 -9.02
CA PHE A 14 -26.06 -0.25 -8.82
C PHE A 14 -26.72 1.00 -8.23
N GLY A 15 -26.05 1.66 -7.28
CA GLY A 15 -26.49 2.95 -6.74
C GLY A 15 -26.69 4.01 -7.84
N LEU A 16 -25.82 4.04 -8.84
CA LEU A 16 -25.95 4.93 -9.99
C LEU A 16 -27.09 4.55 -10.93
N ILE A 17 -27.23 3.27 -11.26
CA ILE A 17 -28.35 2.78 -12.09
C ILE A 17 -29.69 3.14 -11.43
N PHE A 18 -29.77 2.98 -10.11
CA PHE A 18 -30.96 3.33 -9.35
C PHE A 18 -31.28 4.84 -9.33
N SER A 19 -30.34 5.71 -9.71
CA SER A 19 -30.59 7.15 -9.85
C SER A 19 -31.51 7.50 -11.04
N VAL A 20 -31.64 6.60 -12.01
CA VAL A 20 -32.43 6.81 -13.24
C VAL A 20 -33.94 6.66 -12.98
N PHE A 21 -34.34 5.88 -11.98
CA PHE A 21 -35.77 5.64 -11.68
C PHE A 21 -36.40 6.87 -11.00
N ARG A 22 -37.07 7.71 -11.80
CA ARG A 22 -37.63 9.00 -11.36
C ARG A 22 -39.10 8.98 -10.90
N SER A 23 -39.86 7.91 -11.16
CA SER A 23 -41.30 7.82 -10.86
C SER A 23 -41.72 6.45 -10.28
N GLY A 24 -42.76 6.46 -9.44
CA GLY A 24 -43.39 5.26 -8.85
C GLY A 24 -42.92 4.88 -7.44
N ARG A 25 -43.52 3.81 -6.86
CA ARG A 25 -43.18 3.26 -5.53
C ARG A 25 -41.70 2.82 -5.42
N PHE A 26 -41.10 2.43 -6.55
CA PHE A 26 -39.69 2.06 -6.66
C PHE A 26 -38.73 3.23 -6.43
N LYS A 27 -39.16 4.49 -6.58
CA LYS A 27 -38.34 5.68 -6.31
C LYS A 27 -37.86 5.75 -4.86
N ASN A 28 -38.75 5.45 -3.91
CA ASN A 28 -38.43 5.53 -2.49
C ASN A 28 -37.45 4.44 -2.07
N TRP A 29 -37.67 3.20 -2.53
CA TRP A 29 -36.75 2.08 -2.30
C TRP A 29 -35.38 2.32 -2.93
N ALA A 30 -35.33 2.79 -4.18
CA ALA A 30 -34.09 3.17 -4.85
C ALA A 30 -33.33 4.26 -4.08
N LYS A 31 -34.03 5.27 -3.55
CA LYS A 31 -33.42 6.34 -2.76
C LYS A 31 -32.84 5.82 -1.44
N ILE A 32 -33.56 4.97 -0.72
CA ILE A 32 -33.10 4.36 0.55
C ILE A 32 -31.85 3.52 0.29
N PHE A 33 -31.88 2.64 -0.72
CA PHE A 33 -30.72 1.82 -1.10
C PHE A 33 -29.49 2.68 -1.40
N ARG A 34 -29.65 3.76 -2.18
CA ARG A 34 -28.54 4.67 -2.51
C ARG A 34 -27.94 5.35 -1.29
N ILE A 35 -28.78 5.82 -0.36
CA ILE A 35 -28.29 6.43 0.90
C ILE A 35 -27.51 5.39 1.70
N PHE A 36 -28.04 4.17 1.82
CA PHE A 36 -27.39 3.07 2.53
C PHE A 36 -26.00 2.74 1.94
N VAL A 37 -25.91 2.58 0.62
CA VAL A 37 -24.63 2.31 -0.05
C VAL A 37 -23.64 3.44 0.18
N VAL A 38 -24.06 4.71 0.04
CA VAL A 38 -23.18 5.87 0.27
C VAL A 38 -22.66 5.92 1.70
N VAL A 39 -23.52 5.72 2.70
CA VAL A 39 -23.12 5.74 4.12
C VAL A 39 -22.11 4.64 4.41
N ILE A 40 -22.34 3.42 3.91
CA ILE A 40 -21.40 2.31 4.06
C ILE A 40 -20.07 2.61 3.38
N SER A 41 -20.09 3.09 2.13
CA SER A 41 -18.88 3.42 1.39
C SER A 41 -18.06 4.48 2.10
N VAL A 42 -18.69 5.56 2.59
CA VAL A 42 -18.01 6.61 3.39
C VAL A 42 -17.40 6.01 4.65
N GLY A 43 -18.13 5.15 5.37
CA GLY A 43 -17.62 4.49 6.58
C GLY A 43 -16.39 3.63 6.29
N ILE A 44 -16.43 2.81 5.24
CA ILE A 44 -15.30 1.97 4.80
C ILE A 44 -14.10 2.83 4.43
N PHE A 45 -14.29 3.86 3.60
CA PHE A 45 -13.19 4.74 3.20
C PHE A 45 -12.59 5.49 4.38
N THR A 46 -13.41 5.96 5.31
CA THR A 46 -12.94 6.65 6.52
C THR A 46 -12.12 5.72 7.40
N TYR A 47 -12.61 4.51 7.65
CA TYR A 47 -11.88 3.49 8.40
C TYR A 47 -10.53 3.16 7.77
N TYR A 48 -10.50 2.97 6.44
CA TYR A 48 -9.26 2.69 5.71
C TYR A 48 -8.30 3.87 5.73
N PHE A 49 -8.81 5.09 5.55
CA PHE A 49 -8.00 6.30 5.58
C PHE A 49 -7.33 6.49 6.94
N VAL A 50 -8.08 6.32 8.04
CA VAL A 50 -7.55 6.44 9.40
C VAL A 50 -6.56 5.32 9.69
N SER A 51 -6.92 4.05 9.43
CA SER A 51 -6.04 2.91 9.72
C SER A 51 -4.72 2.95 8.94
N ARG A 52 -4.70 3.52 7.73
CA ARG A 52 -3.48 3.68 6.93
C ARG A 52 -2.71 4.96 7.21
N SER A 53 -3.36 6.03 7.68
CA SER A 53 -2.70 7.33 7.94
C SER A 53 -2.11 7.44 9.33
N VAL A 54 -2.65 6.71 10.31
CA VAL A 54 -2.08 6.67 11.65
C VAL A 54 -0.85 5.79 11.61
N ASN A 55 0.33 6.42 11.53
CA ASN A 55 1.62 5.75 11.70
C ASN A 55 1.63 5.08 13.07
N HIS A 56 1.43 3.77 13.09
CA HIS A 56 1.62 2.99 14.31
C HIS A 56 3.13 2.93 14.52
N PHE A 57 3.64 3.76 15.43
CA PHE A 57 4.86 3.41 16.15
C PHE A 57 4.61 2.02 16.74
N ARG A 58 5.19 0.99 16.12
CA ARG A 58 4.99 -0.38 16.56
C ARG A 58 5.94 -0.64 17.72
N GLU A 59 5.36 -0.78 18.91
CA GLU A 59 6.06 -1.33 20.07
C GLU A 59 6.63 -2.72 19.69
N ASN A 60 7.90 -2.98 20.03
CA ASN A 60 8.64 -4.18 19.64
C ASN A 60 8.91 -4.34 18.13
N SER A 61 9.20 -3.25 17.42
CA SER A 61 9.70 -3.28 16.05
C SER A 61 11.19 -2.91 15.97
N LEU A 62 11.89 -3.48 15.01
CA LEU A 62 13.24 -3.12 14.66
C LEU A 62 13.22 -1.81 13.86
N THR A 63 13.92 -0.79 14.34
CA THR A 63 14.08 0.46 13.60
C THR A 63 15.16 0.30 12.55
N VAL A 64 14.84 0.58 11.29
CA VAL A 64 15.80 0.61 10.19
C VAL A 64 15.89 2.02 9.63
N GLN A 65 17.04 2.66 9.81
CA GLN A 65 17.34 3.97 9.24
C GLN A 65 18.11 3.78 7.93
N LEU A 66 17.48 4.14 6.81
CA LEU A 66 18.08 4.10 5.48
C LEU A 66 18.56 5.48 5.08
N ILE A 67 19.88 5.64 4.90
CA ILE A 67 20.52 6.88 4.50
C ILE A 67 21.00 6.74 3.05
N ASN A 68 20.53 7.63 2.17
CA ASN A 68 20.98 7.67 0.79
C ASN A 68 22.15 8.65 0.63
N SER A 69 23.37 8.15 0.55
CA SER A 69 24.57 8.98 0.32
C SER A 69 24.96 9.06 -1.16
N LEU A 70 24.16 8.49 -2.08
CA LEU A 70 24.40 8.56 -3.52
C LEU A 70 24.00 9.92 -4.11
N PRO A 71 24.57 10.34 -5.25
CA PRO A 71 24.29 11.65 -5.84
C PRO A 71 22.85 11.81 -6.38
N PHE A 72 22.17 10.70 -6.67
CA PHE A 72 20.82 10.70 -7.23
C PHE A 72 19.78 10.18 -6.23
N PRO A 73 18.53 10.68 -6.28
CA PRO A 73 17.44 10.12 -5.50
C PRO A 73 17.11 8.71 -5.97
N LEU A 74 16.98 7.77 -5.03
CA LEU A 74 16.59 6.39 -5.31
C LEU A 74 15.29 6.05 -4.59
N ASP A 75 14.48 5.18 -5.19
CA ASP A 75 13.29 4.62 -4.56
C ASP A 75 13.67 3.32 -3.86
N PHE A 76 13.58 3.31 -2.53
CA PHE A 76 14.01 2.18 -1.71
C PHE A 76 12.82 1.32 -1.28
N TYR A 77 13.10 0.03 -1.23
CA TYR A 77 12.20 -1.02 -0.78
C TYR A 77 12.94 -1.91 0.21
N ILE A 78 12.21 -2.37 1.22
CA ILE A 78 12.68 -3.39 2.15
C ILE A 78 11.89 -4.67 1.90
N VAL A 79 12.56 -5.80 1.85
CA VAL A 79 11.94 -7.12 1.76
C VAL A 79 12.30 -7.90 3.01
N GLN A 80 11.32 -8.18 3.88
CA GLN A 80 11.53 -9.01 5.06
C GLN A 80 11.44 -10.49 4.68
N VAL A 81 12.31 -11.33 5.24
CA VAL A 81 12.35 -12.76 4.99
C VAL A 81 11.89 -13.51 6.23
N ASN A 82 10.70 -14.12 6.14
CA ASN A 82 10.15 -14.90 7.24
C ASN A 82 10.83 -16.27 7.32
N SER A 83 11.35 -16.59 8.51
CA SER A 83 12.04 -17.85 8.82
C SER A 83 11.05 -19.00 9.09
N ASP A 84 9.81 -18.68 9.46
CA ASP A 84 8.79 -19.66 9.83
C ASP A 84 8.14 -20.34 8.61
N LYS A 85 8.12 -21.67 8.62
CA LYS A 85 7.48 -22.49 7.57
C LYS A 85 5.95 -22.33 7.52
N ASN A 86 5.34 -21.81 8.59
CA ASN A 86 3.90 -21.58 8.72
C ASN A 86 3.50 -20.11 8.47
N ALA A 87 4.45 -19.24 8.11
CA ALA A 87 4.13 -17.86 7.77
C ALA A 87 3.28 -17.82 6.48
N ALA A 88 2.25 -16.98 6.47
CA ALA A 88 1.34 -16.84 5.33
C ALA A 88 2.08 -16.41 4.05
N GLU A 89 3.16 -15.63 4.19
CA GLU A 89 4.01 -15.19 3.09
C GLU A 89 5.48 -15.31 3.49
N LYS A 90 6.30 -15.91 2.61
CA LYS A 90 7.74 -16.09 2.84
C LYS A 90 8.53 -14.78 2.75
N TYR A 91 8.07 -13.87 1.90
CA TYR A 91 8.68 -12.57 1.68
C TYR A 91 7.63 -11.48 1.84
N GLU A 92 7.92 -10.47 2.65
CA GLU A 92 7.05 -9.30 2.79
C GLU A 92 7.78 -8.06 2.26
N ALA A 93 7.33 -7.53 1.13
CA ALA A 93 7.92 -6.34 0.53
C ALA A 93 7.19 -5.07 1.00
N ARG A 94 7.96 -4.05 1.41
CA ARG A 94 7.47 -2.74 1.81
C ARG A 94 8.23 -1.64 1.09
N ARG A 95 7.52 -0.58 0.70
CA ARG A 95 8.12 0.60 0.07
C ARG A 95 8.49 1.61 1.14
N VAL A 96 9.78 1.91 1.24
CA VAL A 96 10.34 2.99 2.08
C VAL A 96 10.10 4.35 1.42
N GLY A 97 10.25 4.36 0.09
CA GLY A 97 9.96 5.50 -0.76
C GLY A 97 11.22 6.14 -1.34
N ASN A 98 11.00 7.27 -2.02
CA ASN A 98 12.05 7.99 -2.69
C ASN A 98 12.87 8.82 -1.69
N ILE A 99 14.12 8.44 -1.48
CA ILE A 99 15.06 9.11 -0.58
C ILE A 99 16.02 9.95 -1.42
N ARG A 100 16.06 11.26 -1.17
CA ARG A 100 16.96 12.19 -1.84
C ARG A 100 18.41 11.99 -1.38
N SER A 101 19.35 12.45 -2.19
CA SER A 101 20.76 12.45 -1.80
C SER A 101 20.98 13.17 -0.48
N SER A 102 21.75 12.57 0.43
CA SER A 102 22.06 13.04 1.78
C SER A 102 20.86 13.13 2.74
N TYR A 103 19.74 12.46 2.42
CA TYR A 103 18.60 12.33 3.32
C TYR A 103 18.44 10.89 3.79
N TYR A 104 17.66 10.73 4.86
CA TYR A 104 17.33 9.43 5.41
C TYR A 104 15.81 9.25 5.59
N ARG A 105 15.40 7.99 5.68
CA ARG A 105 14.07 7.60 6.16
C ARG A 105 14.22 6.51 7.21
N ILE A 106 13.28 6.50 8.13
CA ILE A 106 13.20 5.51 9.20
C ILE A 106 11.98 4.64 8.92
N GLU A 107 12.17 3.33 8.96
CA GLU A 107 11.13 2.33 8.83
C GLU A 107 11.10 1.43 10.05
N TYR A 108 9.90 0.99 10.42
CA TYR A 108 9.68 0.10 11.55
C TYR A 108 9.32 -1.29 11.04
N LEU A 109 10.23 -2.23 11.25
CA LEU A 109 10.13 -3.60 10.79
C LEU A 109 9.68 -4.51 11.92
N ASP A 110 8.62 -5.28 11.69
CA ASP A 110 8.21 -6.32 12.61
C ASP A 110 9.01 -7.58 12.29
N MET A 111 9.92 -7.93 13.19
CA MET A 111 10.87 -9.02 13.00
C MET A 111 10.53 -10.22 13.90
N ALA A 112 9.30 -10.33 14.40
CA ALA A 112 8.90 -11.44 15.28
C ALA A 112 9.17 -12.81 14.64
N ALA A 113 8.84 -12.97 13.35
CA ALA A 113 9.01 -14.20 12.56
C ALA A 113 10.11 -14.11 11.48
N SER A 114 10.89 -13.03 11.47
CA SER A 114 11.96 -12.77 10.50
C SER A 114 13.28 -12.55 11.21
N ASP A 115 14.37 -13.09 10.67
CA ASP A 115 15.74 -12.84 11.17
C ASP A 115 16.61 -12.12 10.13
N GLU A 116 16.02 -11.75 8.99
CA GLU A 116 16.71 -11.14 7.87
C GLU A 116 15.80 -10.21 7.08
N PHE A 117 16.37 -9.14 6.56
CA PHE A 117 15.71 -8.29 5.57
C PHE A 117 16.68 -7.87 4.48
N TRP A 118 16.13 -7.52 3.32
CA TRP A 118 16.87 -7.03 2.17
C TRP A 118 16.51 -5.60 1.88
N VAL A 119 17.48 -4.84 1.37
CA VAL A 119 17.27 -3.48 0.90
C VAL A 119 17.50 -3.46 -0.59
N ALA A 120 16.49 -3.02 -1.34
CA ALA A 120 16.57 -2.85 -2.79
C ALA A 120 16.37 -1.38 -3.15
N GLY A 121 17.31 -0.81 -3.90
CA GLY A 121 17.27 0.58 -4.38
C GLY A 121 17.10 0.65 -5.89
N PHE A 122 16.09 1.39 -6.34
CA PHE A 122 15.76 1.55 -7.75
C PHE A 122 16.06 2.95 -8.24
N MET A 123 16.71 3.02 -9.40
CA MET A 123 16.86 4.25 -10.18
C MET A 123 15.77 4.24 -11.27
N GLY A 124 14.75 5.08 -11.09
CA GLY A 124 13.58 5.08 -11.98
C GLY A 124 12.65 3.87 -11.75
N LYS A 125 11.90 3.46 -12.79
CA LYS A 125 10.78 2.50 -12.61
C LYS A 125 11.21 1.03 -12.49
N LYS A 126 12.27 0.64 -13.20
CA LYS A 126 12.65 -0.78 -13.40
C LYS A 126 14.11 -1.11 -13.14
N ASN A 127 15.00 -0.13 -13.02
CA ASN A 127 16.43 -0.40 -12.88
C ASN A 127 16.80 -0.48 -11.40
N MET A 128 16.99 -1.70 -10.89
CA MET A 128 17.54 -1.91 -9.55
C MET A 128 19.05 -1.70 -9.60
N VAL A 129 19.53 -0.71 -8.86
CA VAL A 129 20.95 -0.29 -8.86
C VAL A 129 21.65 -0.59 -7.54
N TYR A 130 20.87 -0.97 -6.52
CA TYR A 130 21.38 -1.32 -5.21
C TYR A 130 20.62 -2.53 -4.65
N PHE A 131 21.35 -3.48 -4.09
CA PHE A 131 20.82 -4.60 -3.34
C PHE A 131 21.79 -5.00 -2.23
N SER A 132 21.28 -5.10 -1.00
CA SER A 132 22.00 -5.62 0.15
C SER A 132 21.13 -6.53 1.01
N GLN A 133 21.77 -7.53 1.61
CA GLN A 133 21.19 -8.47 2.55
C GLN A 133 21.67 -8.13 3.97
N HIS A 134 20.74 -8.07 4.92
CA HIS A 134 21.01 -7.74 6.31
C HIS A 134 20.40 -8.79 7.24
N SER A 135 21.26 -9.56 7.90
CA SER A 135 20.85 -10.45 8.98
C SER A 135 20.71 -9.67 10.29
N VAL A 136 19.70 -10.00 11.10
CA VAL A 136 19.36 -9.32 12.35
C VAL A 136 19.54 -10.32 13.51
N PRO A 137 20.77 -10.47 14.03
CA PRO A 137 21.04 -11.38 15.15
C PRO A 137 20.45 -10.86 16.46
N ASN A 138 20.39 -9.53 16.65
CA ASN A 138 19.77 -8.89 17.81
C ASN A 138 18.62 -7.99 17.35
N LYS A 139 17.39 -8.33 17.74
CA LYS A 139 16.17 -7.61 17.34
C LYS A 139 15.94 -6.33 18.14
N ASN A 140 16.71 -6.11 19.20
CA ASN A 140 16.61 -4.93 20.07
C ASN A 140 17.57 -3.79 19.66
N GLU A 141 18.36 -3.97 18.60
CA GLU A 141 19.34 -2.99 18.13
C GLU A 141 18.86 -2.29 16.86
N ASP A 142 18.80 -0.96 16.88
CA ASP A 142 18.49 -0.16 15.70
C ASP A 142 19.54 -0.38 14.60
N GLN A 143 19.07 -0.55 13.36
CA GLN A 143 19.93 -0.77 12.19
C GLN A 143 20.06 0.53 11.39
N ILE A 144 21.28 1.02 11.24
CA ILE A 144 21.58 2.18 10.38
C ILE A 144 22.28 1.66 9.13
N ILE A 145 21.66 1.87 7.98
CA ILE A 145 22.15 1.44 6.67
C ILE A 145 22.45 2.68 5.84
N GLU A 146 23.74 2.90 5.59
CA GLU A 146 24.20 3.98 4.74
C GLU A 146 24.62 3.45 3.36
N ILE A 147 23.96 3.98 2.34
CA ILE A 147 24.11 3.53 0.96
C ILE A 147 25.04 4.51 0.26
N ARG A 148 26.31 4.12 0.16
CA ARG A 148 27.37 4.96 -0.41
C ARG A 148 27.70 4.64 -1.87
N ASN A 149 27.40 3.42 -2.32
CA ASN A 149 27.76 2.92 -3.65
C ASN A 149 26.63 2.11 -4.28
N TYR A 150 26.63 2.01 -5.60
CA TYR A 150 25.80 1.07 -6.35
C TYR A 150 26.40 -0.33 -6.22
N ILE A 151 25.79 -1.18 -5.42
CA ILE A 151 26.27 -2.53 -5.13
C ILE A 151 25.10 -3.48 -5.30
N ASN A 152 25.33 -4.61 -5.96
CA ASN A 152 24.45 -5.76 -5.89
C ASN A 152 25.21 -6.91 -5.21
N GLN A 153 24.92 -7.13 -3.92
CA GLN A 153 25.65 -8.14 -3.13
C GLN A 153 25.44 -9.58 -3.61
N SER A 154 24.28 -9.88 -4.19
CA SER A 154 23.94 -11.22 -4.66
C SER A 154 22.93 -11.16 -5.79
N GLN A 155 23.36 -11.53 -7.00
CA GLN A 155 22.50 -11.50 -8.19
C GLN A 155 21.24 -12.35 -7.99
N LYS A 156 21.39 -13.57 -7.47
CA LYS A 156 20.26 -14.49 -7.24
C LYS A 156 19.22 -13.93 -6.27
N LEU A 157 19.64 -13.35 -5.14
CA LEU A 157 18.71 -12.78 -4.17
C LEU A 157 18.10 -11.48 -4.67
N SER A 158 18.88 -10.69 -5.41
CA SER A 158 18.40 -9.46 -6.02
C SER A 158 17.29 -9.70 -7.04
N GLU A 159 17.36 -10.77 -7.83
CA GLU A 159 16.29 -11.15 -8.76
C GLU A 159 15.00 -11.51 -8.02
N VAL A 160 15.11 -12.25 -6.91
CA VAL A 160 13.95 -12.57 -6.05
C VAL A 160 13.36 -11.30 -5.45
N ALA A 161 14.20 -10.41 -4.91
CA ALA A 161 13.76 -9.14 -4.36
C ALA A 161 13.07 -8.26 -5.42
N GLN A 162 13.61 -8.24 -6.64
CA GLN A 162 13.01 -7.51 -7.75
C GLN A 162 11.61 -8.02 -8.06
N ILE A 163 11.41 -9.34 -8.13
CA ILE A 163 10.08 -9.94 -8.36
C ILE A 163 9.11 -9.52 -7.26
N GLN A 164 9.51 -9.62 -5.99
CA GLN A 164 8.65 -9.23 -4.86
C GLN A 164 8.27 -7.74 -4.90
N VAL A 165 9.22 -6.88 -5.27
CA VAL A 165 8.95 -5.44 -5.42
C VAL A 165 8.04 -5.15 -6.61
N GLU A 166 8.19 -5.88 -7.72
CA GLU A 166 7.31 -5.75 -8.89
C GLU A 166 5.88 -6.22 -8.57
N ASP A 167 5.73 -7.33 -7.86
CA ASP A 167 4.43 -7.83 -7.40
C ASP A 167 3.74 -6.82 -6.47
N LEU A 168 4.48 -6.27 -5.50
CA LEU A 168 3.99 -5.20 -4.62
C LEU A 168 3.54 -3.96 -5.42
N LYS A 169 4.31 -3.55 -6.43
CA LYS A 169 3.95 -2.42 -7.30
C LYS A 169 2.66 -2.71 -8.07
N LEU A 170 2.51 -3.92 -8.62
CA LEU A 170 1.33 -4.33 -9.36
C LEU A 170 0.09 -4.41 -8.48
N GLU A 171 0.21 -4.98 -7.27
CA GLU A 171 -0.91 -5.05 -6.32
C GLU A 171 -1.36 -3.66 -5.87
N ASN A 172 -0.40 -2.79 -5.53
CA ASN A 172 -0.70 -1.40 -5.17
C ASN A 172 -1.36 -0.64 -6.33
N MET A 173 -0.89 -0.85 -7.56
CA MET A 173 -1.50 -0.23 -8.75
C MET A 173 -2.93 -0.72 -8.96
N LYS A 174 -3.17 -2.04 -8.90
CA LYS A 174 -4.52 -2.62 -8.99
C LYS A 174 -5.43 -2.03 -7.92
N SER A 175 -4.98 -2.00 -6.67
CA SER A 175 -5.76 -1.47 -5.55
C SER A 175 -6.06 0.03 -5.72
N ALA A 176 -5.08 0.82 -6.17
CA ALA A 176 -5.26 2.24 -6.43
C ALA A 176 -6.31 2.51 -7.51
N ILE A 177 -6.32 1.72 -8.59
CA ILE A 177 -7.35 1.83 -9.66
C ILE A 177 -8.76 1.64 -9.07
N TRP A 178 -8.99 0.59 -8.27
CA TRP A 178 -10.31 0.36 -7.67
C TRP A 178 -10.71 1.45 -6.69
N ILE A 179 -9.80 1.84 -5.79
CA ILE A 179 -10.05 2.91 -4.80
C ILE A 179 -10.42 4.22 -5.51
N THR A 180 -9.68 4.60 -6.55
CA THR A 180 -9.95 5.85 -7.30
C THR A 180 -11.27 5.79 -8.05
N LEU A 181 -11.60 4.66 -8.68
CA LEU A 181 -12.86 4.44 -9.38
C LEU A 181 -14.05 4.50 -8.40
N ASP A 182 -13.92 3.87 -7.24
CA ASP A 182 -14.94 3.87 -6.19
C ASP A 182 -15.16 5.26 -5.60
N LEU A 183 -14.09 6.02 -5.33
CA LEU A 183 -14.21 7.40 -4.86
C LEU A 183 -14.92 8.28 -5.89
N LEU A 184 -14.65 8.08 -7.18
CA LEU A 184 -15.34 8.78 -8.26
C LEU A 184 -16.84 8.43 -8.28
N LEU A 185 -17.20 7.15 -8.19
CA LEU A 185 -18.62 6.72 -8.16
C LEU A 185 -19.33 7.17 -6.89
N LEU A 186 -18.63 7.19 -5.76
CA LEU A 186 -19.15 7.70 -4.49
C LEU A 186 -19.46 9.20 -4.61
N PHE A 187 -18.52 9.98 -5.15
CA PHE A 187 -18.73 11.40 -5.43
C PHE A 187 -19.93 11.63 -6.34
N LEU A 188 -20.06 10.84 -7.41
CA LEU A 188 -21.20 10.95 -8.33
C LEU A 188 -22.53 10.59 -7.65
N ASN A 189 -22.55 9.54 -6.81
CA ASN A 189 -23.74 9.17 -6.05
C ASN A 189 -24.15 10.26 -5.06
N ILE A 190 -23.20 10.86 -4.34
CA ILE A 190 -23.44 11.96 -3.41
C ILE A 190 -24.01 13.18 -4.14
N THR A 191 -23.35 13.63 -5.21
CA THR A 191 -23.79 14.80 -5.99
C THR A 191 -25.19 14.60 -6.57
N LEU A 192 -25.51 13.41 -7.10
CA LEU A 192 -26.85 13.09 -7.60
C LEU A 192 -27.92 12.96 -6.50
N LEU A 193 -27.55 12.63 -5.26
CA LEU A 193 -28.47 12.62 -4.12
C LEU A 193 -28.76 14.05 -3.61
N VAL A 194 -27.74 14.91 -3.60
CA VAL A 194 -27.83 16.30 -3.11
C VAL A 194 -28.44 17.24 -4.15
N LYS A 195 -28.27 16.97 -5.45
CA LYS A 195 -28.85 17.79 -6.52
C LYS A 195 -30.37 17.82 -6.39
N ARG A 196 -30.92 19.00 -6.08
CA ARG A 196 -32.37 19.25 -6.09
C ARG A 196 -32.92 18.89 -7.48
N GLN A 197 -33.94 18.03 -7.52
CA GLN A 197 -34.76 17.86 -8.71
C GLN A 197 -35.46 19.21 -8.94
N LYS A 198 -35.03 19.96 -9.96
CA LYS A 198 -35.84 21.04 -10.52
C LYS A 198 -37.10 20.45 -11.13
#